data_AF-A0A3P3Y1I1-F1
#
_entry.id   AF-A0A3P3Y1I1-F1
#
_cell.length_a   1.000
_cell.length_b   1.000
_cell.length_c   1.000
_cell.angle_alpha   90.00
_cell.angle_beta   90.00
_cell.angle_gamma   90.00
#
_symmetry.space_group_name_H-M   'P 1'
#
loop_
_entity.id
_entity.type
_entity.pdbx_description
1 polymer ?
#
loop_
_entity_poly.entity_id
_entity_poly.type
_entity_poly.pdbx_seq_one_letter_code
_entity_poly.pdbx_strand_id
1 'polypeptide(L)'
;MGADADADGRESRSSSGDDDDNADGPLGDDVGTSHKHLFHFTGQKAGMGGIDVQRTHQVIYEASKDSAYFRNQQRQAERVTAQLEALKERTWIHIDMDQFFAAVAMRDDPSLVGKPVAVGGMQMISTANYVARQYGVRSAMPGFIAVKLCPDLVFVKHDFDAYKEAASRCRAIFAEYDPQYSSWSLDEAALDVTDYLADHAGMTGSQVAQAIRDRVCTATRGLTASAGIACNQMLAKICSDMGKPNGQFCLESTREAIAKFMYDLPTRKIPRVGRVTERILKEIGVGTCGQFLQHVFRAQRAFSPRSLDWLMRVMVGIGRSKRSETDLEFQPRKSVSVSRTFRSLKHSVDLEGKLREIAAMLVEDLRGKYKGKTLTLVVKSVDFKVTSRSMSLPHFIWRVDEIVQVGLHLLRQLYPLHLRLMGLRLSSLAGEDDDKPLQQTTIESFFSKGALHTVTASNLNDACLEYNNPQEAADDNVSLADDEDIVALDDDPQLVEQNFSLAVAGPESHAGNRPVTFADALFQRGRKPSLNPR
;
A
#
# COMPACT_ATOMS: atom_id res chain seq x y z
N MET A 1 -52.25 -39.84 48.09
CA MET A 1 -53.19 -39.31 47.08
C MET A 1 -52.56 -39.67 45.74
N GLY A 2 -52.76 -40.89 45.21
CA GLY A 2 -53.94 -41.35 44.45
C GLY A 2 -53.87 -40.74 43.04
N ALA A 3 -53.87 -41.44 41.91
CA ALA A 3 -54.06 -42.84 41.53
C ALA A 3 -53.45 -43.04 40.10
N ASP A 4 -52.91 -44.21 39.75
CA ASP A 4 -53.38 -45.23 38.76
C ASP A 4 -53.70 -44.70 37.34
N ALA A 5 -53.42 -45.34 36.20
CA ALA A 5 -52.82 -46.63 35.83
C ALA A 5 -52.69 -46.69 34.28
N ASP A 6 -51.78 -47.54 33.78
CA ASP A 6 -51.92 -48.58 32.70
C ASP A 6 -52.79 -48.30 31.46
N ALA A 7 -52.58 -48.82 30.24
CA ALA A 7 -51.69 -49.78 29.56
C ALA A 7 -52.15 -49.74 28.07
N ASP A 8 -51.28 -49.73 27.07
CA ASP A 8 -50.84 -50.87 26.24
C ASP A 8 -51.76 -51.27 25.04
N GLY A 9 -51.12 -51.73 23.95
CA GLY A 9 -51.75 -52.41 22.78
C GLY A 9 -51.74 -51.62 21.45
N ARG A 10 -50.66 -51.59 20.64
CA ARG A 10 -50.19 -52.57 19.61
C ARG A 10 -51.18 -52.96 18.49
N GLU A 11 -50.74 -52.68 17.25
CA GLU A 11 -50.68 -53.52 16.01
C GLU A 11 -50.96 -52.67 14.75
N SER A 12 -50.41 -52.87 13.53
CA SER A 12 -49.19 -53.45 12.96
C SER A 12 -49.21 -53.21 11.42
N ARG A 13 -48.04 -53.26 10.75
CA ARG A 13 -47.74 -53.41 9.28
C ARG A 13 -47.74 -52.13 8.40
N SER A 14 -46.81 -51.87 7.47
CA SER A 14 -45.61 -52.59 6.95
C SER A 14 -44.80 -51.72 5.93
N SER A 15 -43.48 -52.01 5.81
CA SER A 15 -42.52 -51.81 4.68
C SER A 15 -42.18 -50.37 4.21
N SER A 16 -40.93 -49.95 3.92
CA SER A 16 -39.65 -50.62 3.56
C SER A 16 -38.49 -49.61 3.46
N GLY A 17 -37.27 -50.03 3.79
CA GLY A 17 -35.99 -49.63 3.14
C GLY A 17 -35.12 -48.54 3.81
N ASP A 18 -33.99 -48.95 4.43
CA ASP A 18 -32.58 -48.67 4.05
C ASP A 18 -32.23 -47.19 3.69
N ASP A 19 -31.22 -46.48 4.21
CA ASP A 19 -29.84 -46.83 4.58
C ASP A 19 -29.15 -45.75 5.46
N ASP A 20 -28.26 -46.23 6.32
CA ASP A 20 -26.93 -45.76 6.74
C ASP A 20 -26.64 -44.31 7.20
N ASP A 21 -26.44 -44.23 8.52
CA ASP A 21 -25.48 -43.39 9.23
C ASP A 21 -24.08 -43.48 8.61
N ASN A 22 -23.40 -42.34 8.42
CA ASN A 22 -21.94 -42.35 8.27
C ASN A 22 -21.29 -41.32 9.19
N ALA A 23 -20.46 -41.86 10.07
CA ALA A 23 -19.75 -41.18 11.14
C ALA A 23 -18.53 -40.42 10.63
N ASP A 24 -18.26 -39.30 11.30
CA ASP A 24 -17.10 -38.44 11.11
C ASP A 24 -15.79 -39.08 11.64
N GLY A 25 -14.72 -38.96 10.85
CA GLY A 25 -13.31 -39.00 11.29
C GLY A 25 -12.35 -39.74 10.34
N PRO A 26 -11.02 -39.48 10.39
CA PRO A 26 -10.30 -38.21 10.38
C PRO A 26 -9.65 -37.92 9.01
N LEU A 27 -9.39 -36.64 8.73
CA LEU A 27 -8.76 -36.14 7.50
C LEU A 27 -7.30 -36.64 7.37
N GLY A 28 -7.08 -37.57 6.43
CA GLY A 28 -5.77 -37.87 5.88
C GLY A 28 -5.53 -37.03 4.63
N ASP A 29 -4.31 -36.51 4.47
CA ASP A 29 -3.86 -35.73 3.31
C ASP A 29 -4.06 -36.49 1.99
N ASP A 30 -5.15 -36.22 1.28
CA ASP A 30 -5.41 -36.78 -0.04
C ASP A 30 -5.21 -35.74 -1.15
N VAL A 31 -4.07 -35.86 -1.82
CA VAL A 31 -3.62 -35.11 -3.01
C VAL A 31 -4.63 -35.24 -4.17
N GLY A 32 -5.60 -36.15 -4.11
CA GLY A 32 -6.64 -36.38 -5.12
C GLY A 32 -7.78 -35.35 -5.21
N THR A 33 -7.94 -34.45 -4.24
CA THR A 33 -9.12 -33.56 -4.19
C THR A 33 -9.01 -32.33 -5.11
N SER A 34 -7.79 -31.92 -5.50
CA SER A 34 -7.56 -30.64 -6.18
C SER A 34 -7.96 -30.59 -7.67
N HIS A 35 -8.22 -31.74 -8.32
CA HIS A 35 -8.48 -31.78 -9.77
C HIS A 35 -9.97 -31.81 -10.15
N LYS A 36 -10.90 -31.94 -9.18
CA LYS A 36 -12.34 -32.07 -9.43
C LYS A 36 -12.96 -30.86 -10.15
N HIS A 37 -12.32 -29.69 -10.07
CA HIS A 37 -12.82 -28.44 -10.66
C HIS A 37 -12.30 -28.15 -12.07
N LEU A 38 -11.26 -28.84 -12.57
CA LEU A 38 -10.74 -28.57 -13.92
C LEU A 38 -11.61 -29.19 -15.03
N PHE A 39 -12.31 -30.29 -14.71
CA PHE A 39 -13.17 -31.03 -15.66
C PHE A 39 -14.47 -31.40 -14.97
N HIS A 40 -15.47 -30.53 -15.07
CA HIS A 40 -16.76 -30.77 -14.45
C HIS A 40 -17.63 -31.65 -15.36
N PHE A 41 -17.49 -32.97 -15.23
CA PHE A 41 -18.52 -33.90 -15.69
C PHE A 41 -19.71 -33.78 -14.73
N THR A 42 -20.86 -33.29 -15.22
CA THR A 42 -22.09 -33.24 -14.43
C THR A 42 -22.99 -34.41 -14.80
N GLY A 43 -23.19 -35.35 -13.87
CA GLY A 43 -24.20 -36.40 -13.99
C GLY A 43 -25.64 -35.87 -13.95
N GLN A 44 -25.84 -34.57 -13.74
CA GLN A 44 -27.13 -33.89 -13.58
C GLN A 44 -27.82 -33.58 -14.91
N LYS A 45 -27.70 -34.46 -15.91
CA LYS A 45 -28.41 -34.33 -17.19
C LYS A 45 -29.35 -35.50 -17.39
N ALA A 46 -30.49 -35.25 -18.03
CA ALA A 46 -31.50 -36.28 -18.28
C ALA A 46 -30.87 -37.51 -18.95
N GLY A 47 -31.16 -38.71 -18.40
CA GLY A 47 -30.62 -39.98 -18.89
C GLY A 47 -29.25 -40.39 -18.32
N MET A 48 -28.67 -39.65 -17.37
CA MET A 48 -27.33 -39.91 -16.80
C MET A 48 -27.34 -40.44 -15.34
N GLY A 49 -28.50 -40.82 -14.81
CA GLY A 49 -28.71 -41.18 -13.39
C GLY A 49 -28.01 -42.46 -12.88
N GLY A 50 -27.18 -43.13 -13.68
CA GLY A 50 -26.47 -44.37 -13.30
C GLY A 50 -24.99 -44.39 -13.70
N ILE A 51 -24.40 -43.24 -14.03
CA ILE A 51 -23.00 -43.15 -14.45
C ILE A 51 -22.09 -43.09 -13.23
N ASP A 52 -21.02 -43.89 -13.23
CA ASP A 52 -19.92 -43.78 -12.28
C ASP A 52 -19.14 -42.48 -12.54
N VAL A 53 -19.47 -41.46 -11.76
CA VAL A 53 -18.91 -40.11 -11.87
C VAL A 53 -17.40 -40.14 -11.62
N GLN A 54 -16.92 -40.93 -10.66
CA GLN A 54 -15.49 -40.98 -10.30
C GLN A 54 -14.65 -41.57 -11.43
N ARG A 55 -15.05 -42.73 -11.96
CA ARG A 55 -14.38 -43.35 -13.11
C ARG A 55 -14.41 -42.43 -14.33
N THR A 56 -15.53 -41.74 -14.57
CA THR A 56 -15.67 -40.80 -15.69
C THR A 56 -14.71 -39.62 -15.55
N HIS A 57 -14.57 -39.04 -14.36
CA HIS A 57 -13.58 -37.98 -14.10
C HIS A 57 -12.14 -38.47 -14.32
N GLN A 58 -11.79 -39.68 -13.87
CA GLN A 58 -10.46 -40.22 -14.04
C GLN A 58 -10.10 -40.42 -15.53
N VAL A 59 -11.02 -40.99 -16.31
CA VAL A 59 -10.83 -41.16 -17.76
C VAL A 59 -10.66 -39.82 -18.47
N ILE A 60 -11.49 -38.83 -18.13
CA ILE A 60 -11.39 -37.48 -18.70
C ILE A 60 -10.05 -36.83 -18.33
N TYR A 61 -9.61 -36.96 -17.08
CA TYR A 61 -8.34 -36.43 -16.61
C TYR A 61 -7.16 -37.06 -17.34
N GLU A 62 -7.07 -38.39 -17.37
CA GLU A 62 -5.98 -39.11 -18.03
C GLU A 62 -5.90 -38.80 -19.53
N ALA A 63 -7.05 -38.67 -20.21
CA ALA A 63 -7.11 -38.34 -21.62
C ALA A 63 -6.74 -36.88 -21.94
N SER A 64 -6.83 -35.97 -20.96
CA SER A 64 -6.71 -34.52 -21.20
C SER A 64 -5.49 -33.86 -20.57
N LYS A 65 -4.86 -34.45 -19.55
CA LYS A 65 -3.78 -33.86 -18.72
C LYS A 65 -2.64 -33.15 -19.48
N ASP A 66 -2.27 -33.65 -20.67
CA ASP A 66 -1.16 -33.09 -21.46
C ASP A 66 -1.60 -32.09 -22.54
N SER A 67 -2.90 -31.86 -22.69
CA SER A 67 -3.48 -31.00 -23.71
C SER A 67 -3.29 -29.50 -23.42
N ALA A 68 -3.25 -28.68 -24.48
CA ALA A 68 -3.27 -27.22 -24.33
C ALA A 68 -4.56 -26.71 -23.66
N TYR A 69 -5.67 -27.43 -23.87
CA TYR A 69 -6.95 -27.15 -23.22
C TYR A 69 -6.86 -27.35 -21.69
N PHE A 70 -6.25 -28.45 -21.23
CA PHE A 70 -6.04 -28.71 -19.81
C PHE A 70 -5.21 -27.62 -19.13
N ARG A 71 -4.10 -27.20 -19.76
CA ARG A 71 -3.29 -26.07 -19.27
C ARG A 71 -4.08 -24.75 -19.21
N ASN A 72 -5.02 -24.53 -20.12
CA ASN A 72 -5.91 -23.37 -20.08
C ASN A 72 -6.95 -23.46 -18.96
N GLN A 73 -7.57 -24.63 -18.77
CA GLN A 73 -8.50 -24.88 -17.66
C GLN A 73 -7.81 -24.75 -16.30
N GLN A 74 -6.56 -25.18 -16.19
CA GLN A 74 -5.75 -24.99 -14.98
C GLN A 74 -5.55 -23.51 -14.66
N ARG A 75 -5.17 -22.69 -15.65
CA ARG A 75 -5.06 -21.23 -15.47
C ARG A 75 -6.40 -20.58 -15.10
N GLN A 76 -7.51 -21.04 -15.68
CA GLN A 76 -8.85 -20.56 -15.31
C GLN A 76 -9.21 -20.94 -13.86
N ALA A 77 -8.95 -22.19 -13.45
CA ALA A 77 -9.20 -22.66 -12.10
C ALA A 77 -8.32 -21.94 -11.06
N GLU A 78 -7.05 -21.67 -11.39
CA GLU A 78 -6.16 -20.82 -10.59
C GLU A 78 -6.71 -19.40 -10.47
N ARG A 79 -7.22 -18.81 -11.56
CA ARG A 79 -7.84 -17.48 -11.55
C ARG A 79 -9.10 -17.43 -10.68
N VAL A 80 -9.99 -18.43 -10.78
CA VAL A 80 -11.20 -18.52 -9.96
C VAL A 80 -10.84 -18.74 -8.49
N THR A 81 -9.89 -19.62 -8.20
CA THR A 81 -9.37 -19.82 -6.83
C THR A 81 -8.80 -18.51 -6.28
N ALA A 82 -8.02 -17.77 -7.07
CA ALA A 82 -7.49 -16.47 -6.66
C ALA A 82 -8.58 -15.42 -6.41
N GLN A 83 -9.68 -15.43 -7.17
CA GLN A 83 -10.85 -14.58 -6.93
C GLN A 83 -11.56 -14.95 -5.62
N LEU A 84 -11.79 -16.24 -5.36
CA LEU A 84 -12.40 -16.72 -4.12
C LEU A 84 -11.54 -16.37 -2.91
N GLU A 85 -10.22 -16.55 -3.00
CA GLU A 85 -9.27 -16.15 -1.96
C GLU A 85 -9.25 -14.64 -1.70
N ALA A 86 -9.53 -13.82 -2.72
CA ALA A 86 -9.62 -12.36 -2.59
C ALA A 86 -10.92 -11.90 -1.92
N LEU A 87 -11.96 -12.74 -1.94
CA LEU A 87 -13.24 -12.49 -1.27
C LEU A 87 -13.24 -12.93 0.20
N LYS A 88 -12.26 -13.74 0.63
CA LYS A 88 -12.12 -14.12 2.05
C LYS A 88 -11.86 -12.88 2.90
N GLU A 89 -12.54 -12.81 4.03
CA GLU A 89 -12.25 -11.80 5.05
C GLU A 89 -10.83 -12.01 5.61
N ARG A 90 -10.10 -10.91 5.76
CA ARG A 90 -8.72 -10.91 6.25
C ARG A 90 -8.64 -10.11 7.54
N THR A 91 -7.74 -10.49 8.43
CA THR A 91 -7.41 -9.71 9.62
C THR A 91 -5.97 -9.24 9.55
N TRP A 92 -5.80 -7.95 9.31
CA TRP A 92 -4.49 -7.30 9.25
C TRP A 92 -4.16 -6.62 10.58
N ILE A 93 -2.92 -6.78 11.03
CA ILE A 93 -2.34 -6.04 12.14
C ILE A 93 -1.19 -5.19 11.60
N HIS A 94 -1.28 -3.86 11.76
CA HIS A 94 -0.15 -2.96 11.55
C HIS A 94 0.47 -2.62 12.90
N ILE A 95 1.77 -2.81 13.04
CA ILE A 95 2.55 -2.54 14.25
C ILE A 95 3.51 -1.39 13.95
N ASP A 96 3.56 -0.41 14.85
CA ASP A 96 4.42 0.77 14.73
C ASP A 96 5.06 1.07 16.10
N MET A 97 6.39 0.93 16.18
CA MET A 97 7.14 1.17 17.41
C MET A 97 7.01 2.63 17.85
N ASP A 98 6.74 2.84 19.13
CA ASP A 98 6.57 4.17 19.65
C ASP A 98 7.90 4.92 19.69
N GLN A 99 7.95 6.09 19.04
CA GLN A 99 9.07 7.04 19.12
C GLN A 99 10.45 6.36 18.93
N PHE A 100 10.53 5.36 18.03
CA PHE A 100 11.51 4.28 18.03
C PHE A 100 12.96 4.68 18.36
N PHE A 101 13.60 5.54 17.55
CA PHE A 101 15.01 5.89 17.80
C PHE A 101 15.21 6.60 19.14
N ALA A 102 14.26 7.44 19.58
CA ALA A 102 14.34 8.09 20.88
C ALA A 102 14.04 7.10 22.02
N ALA A 103 13.13 6.14 21.83
CA ALA A 103 12.89 5.08 22.81
C ALA A 103 14.13 4.20 23.00
N VAL A 104 14.83 3.83 21.92
CA VAL A 104 16.10 3.09 22.00
C VAL A 104 17.15 3.90 22.76
N ALA A 105 17.32 5.19 22.44
CA ALA A 105 18.23 6.06 23.18
C ALA A 105 17.90 6.16 24.67
N MET A 106 16.62 6.31 25.05
CA MET A 106 16.19 6.38 26.45
C MET A 106 16.32 5.04 27.19
N ARG A 107 16.19 3.91 26.48
CA ARG A 107 16.44 2.57 27.02
C ARG A 107 17.92 2.39 27.36
N ASP A 108 18.80 2.84 26.47
CA ASP A 108 20.24 2.63 26.59
C ASP A 108 20.91 3.68 27.50
N ASP A 109 20.32 4.87 27.63
CA ASP A 109 20.67 5.90 28.63
C ASP A 109 19.44 6.33 29.46
N PRO A 110 19.22 5.71 30.63
CA PRO A 110 18.10 6.03 31.51
C PRO A 110 18.08 7.48 32.01
N SER A 111 19.20 8.22 31.94
CA SER A 111 19.24 9.63 32.35
C SER A 111 18.44 10.56 31.42
N LEU A 112 18.03 10.05 30.25
CA LEU A 112 17.19 10.72 29.28
C LEU A 112 15.69 10.57 29.56
N VAL A 113 15.29 9.63 30.41
CA VAL A 113 13.88 9.40 30.76
C VAL A 113 13.29 10.65 31.41
N GLY A 114 12.11 11.06 30.94
CA GLY A 114 11.41 12.26 31.42
C GLY A 114 11.91 13.59 30.83
N LYS A 115 13.02 13.60 30.07
CA LYS A 115 13.53 14.81 29.40
C LYS A 115 12.98 14.92 27.98
N PRO A 116 12.88 16.13 27.39
CA PRO A 116 12.61 16.30 25.97
C PRO A 116 13.84 15.86 25.16
N VAL A 117 13.69 14.82 24.34
CA VAL A 117 14.80 14.19 23.58
C VAL A 117 14.50 14.18 22.10
N ALA A 118 15.50 14.50 21.28
CA ALA A 118 15.46 14.35 19.84
C ALA A 118 16.70 13.62 19.30
N VAL A 119 16.48 12.64 18.42
CA VAL A 119 17.56 11.97 17.68
C VAL A 119 17.84 12.75 16.41
N GLY A 120 19.10 13.15 16.22
CA GLY A 120 19.56 13.94 15.08
C GLY A 120 20.48 15.07 15.52
N GLY A 121 20.28 16.26 14.95
CA GLY A 121 21.07 17.42 15.36
C GLY A 121 20.47 18.74 14.90
N MET A 122 21.25 19.81 15.02
CA MET A 122 20.81 21.19 14.71
C MET A 122 20.29 21.36 13.28
N GLN A 123 20.76 20.55 12.34
CA GLN A 123 20.35 20.63 10.94
C GLN A 123 19.01 19.94 10.70
N MET A 124 18.78 18.78 11.31
CA MET A 124 17.57 17.98 11.09
C MET A 124 17.37 16.96 12.22
N ILE A 125 16.12 16.82 12.65
CA ILE A 125 15.65 15.81 13.59
C ILE A 125 15.06 14.62 12.84
N SER A 126 15.49 13.40 13.19
CA SER A 126 14.90 12.17 12.67
C SER A 126 13.69 11.73 13.49
N THR A 127 13.80 11.74 14.81
CA THR A 127 12.67 11.46 15.70
C THR A 127 12.78 12.27 16.98
N ALA A 128 11.64 12.53 17.60
CA ALA A 128 11.55 13.17 18.91
C ALA A 128 10.66 12.32 19.82
N ASN A 129 11.00 12.28 21.11
CA ASN A 129 10.19 11.59 22.10
C ASN A 129 8.87 12.35 22.37
N TYR A 130 7.89 11.69 22.99
CA TYR A 130 6.57 12.28 23.23
C TYR A 130 6.64 13.53 24.14
N VAL A 131 7.61 13.59 25.06
CA VAL A 131 7.86 14.79 25.89
C VAL A 131 8.23 15.99 25.00
N ALA A 132 9.19 15.83 24.09
CA ALA A 132 9.57 16.89 23.15
C ALA A 132 8.42 17.25 22.18
N ARG A 133 7.60 16.27 21.77
CA ARG A 133 6.46 16.50 20.88
C ARG A 133 5.38 17.41 21.48
N GLN A 134 5.24 17.47 22.81
CA GLN A 134 4.33 18.41 23.48
C GLN A 134 4.70 19.87 23.21
N TYR A 135 5.98 20.16 22.95
CA TYR A 135 6.46 21.49 22.55
C TYR A 135 6.36 21.73 21.03
N GLY A 136 5.81 20.78 20.27
CA GLY A 136 5.74 20.84 18.82
C GLY A 136 6.99 20.34 18.09
N VAL A 137 8.01 19.85 18.81
CA VAL A 137 9.21 19.24 18.21
C VAL A 137 8.82 17.94 17.52
N ARG A 138 9.25 17.74 16.27
CA ARG A 138 8.85 16.58 15.46
C ARG A 138 9.93 16.17 14.46
N SER A 139 9.79 14.96 13.93
CA SER A 139 10.58 14.47 12.80
C SER A 139 10.52 15.44 11.60
N ALA A 140 11.62 15.51 10.86
CA ALA A 140 11.84 16.42 9.73
C ALA A 140 11.82 17.93 10.08
N MET A 141 11.95 18.28 11.36
CA MET A 141 12.16 19.66 11.81
C MET A 141 13.67 19.97 11.93
N PRO A 142 14.14 21.15 11.50
CA PRO A 142 15.48 21.61 11.81
C PRO A 142 15.68 21.78 13.32
N GLY A 143 16.79 21.25 13.85
CA GLY A 143 17.07 21.29 15.29
C GLY A 143 17.19 22.71 15.84
N PHE A 144 17.71 23.68 15.09
CA PHE A 144 17.76 25.08 15.53
C PHE A 144 16.37 25.71 15.73
N ILE A 145 15.33 25.21 15.04
CA ILE A 145 13.94 25.62 15.29
C ILE A 145 13.42 24.91 16.54
N ALA A 146 13.72 23.62 16.68
CA ALA A 146 13.29 22.83 17.83
C ALA A 146 13.81 23.38 19.17
N VAL A 147 15.05 23.86 19.22
CA VAL A 147 15.62 24.51 20.43
C VAL A 147 14.88 25.79 20.80
N LYS A 148 14.36 26.54 19.81
CA LYS A 148 13.53 27.72 20.10
C LYS A 148 12.17 27.35 20.69
N LEU A 149 11.63 26.19 20.31
CA LEU A 149 10.38 25.66 20.85
C LEU A 149 10.57 25.01 22.22
N CYS A 150 11.72 24.36 22.44
CA CYS A 150 12.07 23.64 23.64
C CYS A 150 13.55 23.90 23.97
N PRO A 151 13.86 24.93 24.79
CA PRO A 151 15.24 25.28 25.13
C PRO A 151 16.03 24.16 25.83
N ASP A 152 15.34 23.31 26.60
CA ASP A 152 15.92 22.19 27.34
C ASP A 152 16.06 20.91 26.50
N LEU A 153 15.84 20.99 25.18
CA LEU A 153 15.88 19.83 24.28
C LEU A 153 17.27 19.18 24.24
N VAL A 154 17.31 17.88 24.53
CA VAL A 154 18.53 17.06 24.46
C VAL A 154 18.63 16.38 23.11
N PHE A 155 19.74 16.63 22.40
CA PHE A 155 20.05 15.92 21.16
C PHE A 155 20.86 14.66 21.41
N VAL A 156 20.44 13.56 20.79
CA VAL A 156 21.16 12.28 20.77
C VAL A 156 21.58 11.95 19.34
N LYS A 157 22.80 11.43 19.18
CA LYS A 157 23.30 10.97 17.87
C LYS A 157 22.60 9.69 17.43
N HIS A 158 22.60 9.42 16.13
CA HIS A 158 22.10 8.14 15.62
C HIS A 158 22.97 6.97 16.06
N ASP A 159 22.34 5.90 16.50
CA ASP A 159 22.95 4.56 16.67
C ASP A 159 22.19 3.54 15.82
N PHE A 160 22.56 3.45 14.54
CA PHE A 160 21.88 2.57 13.59
C PHE A 160 22.06 1.08 13.90
N ASP A 161 23.09 0.69 14.63
CA ASP A 161 23.31 -0.71 14.97
C ASP A 161 22.39 -1.12 16.12
N ALA A 162 22.22 -0.26 17.14
CA ALA A 162 21.20 -0.46 18.17
C ALA A 162 19.78 -0.49 17.59
N TYR A 163 19.48 0.35 16.59
CA TYR A 163 18.16 0.36 15.93
C TYR A 163 17.89 -0.93 15.15
N LYS A 164 18.89 -1.44 14.41
CA LYS A 164 18.77 -2.71 13.68
C LYS A 164 18.63 -3.90 14.62
N GLU A 165 19.35 -3.87 15.74
CA GLU A 165 19.30 -4.92 16.78
C GLU A 165 17.93 -4.97 17.46
N ALA A 166 17.34 -3.81 17.79
CA ALA A 166 15.99 -3.76 18.30
C ALA A 166 14.95 -4.21 17.25
N ALA A 167 15.11 -3.78 15.99
CA ALA A 167 14.22 -4.15 14.89
C ALA A 167 14.27 -5.66 14.60
N SER A 168 15.45 -6.29 14.63
CA SER A 168 15.59 -7.73 14.38
C SER A 168 14.87 -8.58 15.44
N ARG A 169 14.89 -8.16 16.71
CA ARG A 169 14.11 -8.79 17.79
C ARG A 169 12.60 -8.69 17.55
N CYS A 170 12.12 -7.53 17.09
CA CYS A 170 10.71 -7.34 16.76
C CYS A 170 10.29 -8.24 15.59
N ARG A 171 11.10 -8.26 14.53
CA ARG A 171 10.87 -9.07 13.32
C ARG A 171 10.85 -10.57 13.61
N ALA A 172 11.71 -11.05 14.50
CA ALA A 172 11.69 -12.44 14.94
C ALA A 172 10.33 -12.82 15.56
N ILE A 173 9.75 -11.93 16.36
CA ILE A 173 8.40 -12.13 16.92
C ILE A 173 7.34 -12.08 15.82
N PHE A 174 7.41 -11.09 14.92
CA PHE A 174 6.42 -10.93 13.84
C PHE A 174 6.32 -12.18 12.95
N ALA A 175 7.47 -12.79 12.63
CA ALA A 175 7.56 -13.99 11.82
C ALA A 175 6.83 -15.21 12.41
N GLU A 176 6.57 -15.24 13.72
CA GLU A 176 5.83 -16.32 14.37
C GLU A 176 4.31 -16.20 14.16
N TYR A 177 3.80 -14.99 13.95
CA TYR A 177 2.37 -14.73 13.70
C TYR A 177 2.06 -14.64 12.22
N ASP A 178 3.05 -14.22 11.43
CA ASP A 178 2.98 -14.12 9.99
C ASP A 178 4.38 -14.31 9.40
N PRO A 179 4.73 -15.52 8.90
CA PRO A 179 6.04 -15.78 8.30
C PRO A 179 6.35 -14.93 7.06
N GLN A 180 5.34 -14.34 6.43
CA GLN A 180 5.45 -13.54 5.21
C GLN A 180 5.24 -12.04 5.46
N TYR A 181 5.26 -11.59 6.72
CA TYR A 181 5.00 -10.20 7.11
C TYR A 181 5.78 -9.18 6.27
N SER A 182 5.20 -8.00 6.12
CA SER A 182 5.79 -6.92 5.33
C SER A 182 6.36 -5.85 6.24
N SER A 183 7.68 -5.67 6.22
CA SER A 183 8.36 -4.59 6.96
C SER A 183 8.67 -3.43 6.01
N TRP A 184 8.15 -2.23 6.31
CA TRP A 184 8.38 -1.03 5.47
C TRP A 184 9.56 -0.19 5.98
N SER A 185 9.87 -0.27 7.29
CA SER A 185 10.97 0.44 7.94
C SER A 185 11.61 -0.43 9.05
N LEU A 186 12.44 0.18 9.90
CA LEU A 186 12.95 -0.51 11.10
C LEU A 186 11.89 -0.65 12.20
N ASP A 187 10.90 0.23 12.21
CA ASP A 187 9.90 0.39 13.26
C ASP A 187 8.47 0.03 12.88
N GLU A 188 8.20 -0.28 11.61
CA GLU A 188 6.84 -0.61 11.16
C GLU A 188 6.76 -1.92 10.36
N ALA A 189 5.67 -2.65 10.60
CA ALA A 189 5.34 -3.89 9.91
C ALA A 189 3.82 -4.08 9.76
N ALA A 190 3.42 -4.77 8.70
CA ALA A 190 2.05 -5.23 8.47
C ALA A 190 2.03 -6.77 8.44
N LEU A 191 1.15 -7.35 9.25
CA LEU A 191 0.98 -8.79 9.40
C LEU A 191 -0.43 -9.17 8.97
N ASP A 192 -0.57 -10.21 8.15
CA ASP A 192 -1.84 -10.89 7.90
C ASP A 192 -1.93 -12.05 8.88
N VAL A 193 -2.74 -11.91 9.92
CA VAL A 193 -2.90 -12.93 10.97
C VAL A 193 -4.11 -13.83 10.73
N THR A 194 -4.68 -13.79 9.53
CA THR A 194 -5.88 -14.58 9.18
C THR A 194 -5.65 -16.07 9.41
N ASP A 195 -4.54 -16.61 8.91
CA ASP A 195 -4.22 -18.04 9.04
C ASP A 195 -3.87 -18.39 10.50
N TYR A 196 -3.10 -17.52 11.17
CA TYR A 196 -2.79 -17.70 12.60
C TYR A 196 -4.05 -17.79 13.47
N LEU A 197 -5.07 -16.96 13.19
CA LEU A 197 -6.34 -16.99 13.89
C LEU A 197 -7.16 -18.25 13.58
N ALA A 198 -7.06 -18.79 12.36
CA ALA A 198 -7.70 -20.05 11.99
C ALA A 198 -7.12 -21.23 12.79
N ASP A 199 -5.80 -21.24 13.00
CA ASP A 199 -5.10 -22.28 13.77
C ASP A 199 -5.28 -22.13 15.30
N HIS A 200 -5.65 -20.93 15.77
CA HIS A 200 -5.80 -20.59 17.19
C HIS A 200 -7.24 -20.18 17.51
N ALA A 201 -8.17 -21.12 17.32
CA ALA A 201 -9.59 -20.90 17.55
C ALA A 201 -9.88 -20.28 18.94
N GLY A 202 -10.68 -19.21 18.95
CA GLY A 202 -11.04 -18.47 20.16
C GLY A 202 -10.17 -17.24 20.44
N MET A 203 -9.07 -17.04 19.70
CA MET A 203 -8.35 -15.76 19.70
C MET A 203 -9.00 -14.74 18.77
N THR A 204 -8.93 -13.48 19.16
CA THR A 204 -9.30 -12.33 18.33
C THR A 204 -8.06 -11.61 17.83
N GLY A 205 -8.17 -10.88 16.71
CA GLY A 205 -7.06 -10.04 16.23
C GLY A 205 -6.55 -9.03 17.28
N SER A 206 -7.44 -8.54 18.15
CA SER A 206 -7.05 -7.68 19.27
C SER A 206 -6.21 -8.40 20.33
N GLN A 207 -6.52 -9.66 20.66
CA GLN A 207 -5.71 -10.45 21.59
C GLN A 207 -4.35 -10.80 20.98
N VAL A 208 -4.30 -11.11 19.68
CA VAL A 208 -3.04 -11.34 18.95
C VAL A 208 -2.18 -10.07 18.96
N ALA A 209 -2.76 -8.91 18.64
CA ALA A 209 -2.04 -7.63 18.69
C ALA A 209 -1.47 -7.32 20.08
N GLN A 210 -2.25 -7.56 21.14
CA GLN A 210 -1.80 -7.37 22.52
C GLN A 210 -0.64 -8.32 22.86
N ALA A 211 -0.75 -9.60 22.52
CA ALA A 211 0.30 -10.59 22.72
C ALA A 211 1.60 -10.19 22.00
N ILE A 212 1.52 -9.73 20.75
CA ILE A 212 2.69 -9.24 20.01
C ILE A 212 3.33 -8.05 20.74
N ARG A 213 2.52 -7.06 21.16
CA ARG A 213 3.02 -5.86 21.85
C ARG A 213 3.73 -6.21 23.17
N ASP A 214 3.18 -7.13 23.96
CA ASP A 214 3.77 -7.58 25.22
C ASP A 214 5.09 -8.32 25.01
N ARG A 215 5.14 -9.18 23.99
CA ARG A 215 6.36 -9.90 23.60
C ARG A 215 7.43 -8.96 23.07
N VAL A 216 7.05 -7.99 22.25
CA VAL A 216 7.97 -6.94 21.75
C VAL A 216 8.55 -6.16 22.91
N CYS A 217 7.71 -5.70 23.84
CA CYS A 217 8.15 -4.98 25.03
C CYS A 217 9.17 -5.80 25.83
N THR A 218 8.86 -7.09 26.08
CA THR A 218 9.75 -8.00 26.81
C THR A 218 11.07 -8.21 26.07
N ALA A 219 11.04 -8.59 24.78
CA ALA A 219 12.22 -8.95 24.01
C ALA A 219 13.16 -7.75 23.77
N THR A 220 12.62 -6.55 23.67
CA THR A 220 13.37 -5.32 23.40
C THR A 220 13.83 -4.56 24.65
N ARG A 221 13.58 -5.13 25.85
CA ARG A 221 13.89 -4.53 27.15
C ARG A 221 13.11 -3.22 27.41
N GLY A 222 11.82 -3.21 27.08
CA GLY A 222 10.88 -2.15 27.44
C GLY A 222 10.49 -1.19 26.31
N LEU A 223 10.82 -1.46 25.04
CA LEU A 223 10.32 -0.63 23.94
C LEU A 223 8.85 -0.95 23.66
N THR A 224 8.01 0.07 23.60
CA THR A 224 6.57 -0.10 23.34
C THR A 224 6.25 0.02 21.85
N ALA A 225 5.14 -0.59 21.46
CA ALA A 225 4.58 -0.46 20.12
C ALA A 225 3.08 -0.21 20.21
N SER A 226 2.57 0.48 19.20
CA SER A 226 1.13 0.65 18.99
C SER A 226 0.68 -0.23 17.83
N ALA A 227 -0.55 -0.75 17.90
CA ALA A 227 -1.08 -1.66 16.89
C ALA A 227 -2.45 -1.24 16.36
N GLY A 228 -2.68 -1.47 15.07
CA GLY A 228 -3.99 -1.26 14.44
C GLY A 228 -4.47 -2.56 13.83
N ILE A 229 -5.72 -2.92 14.10
CA ILE A 229 -6.35 -4.15 13.63
C ILE A 229 -7.50 -3.77 12.69
N ALA A 230 -7.52 -4.29 11.46
CA ALA A 230 -8.59 -4.03 10.49
C ALA A 230 -8.63 -5.07 9.36
N CYS A 231 -9.62 -4.96 8.47
CA CYS A 231 -9.78 -5.89 7.34
C CYS A 231 -8.79 -5.69 6.17
N ASN A 232 -8.00 -4.61 6.18
CA ASN A 232 -6.98 -4.35 5.16
C ASN A 232 -5.81 -3.52 5.73
N GLN A 233 -4.66 -3.55 5.04
CA GLN A 233 -3.43 -2.90 5.49
C GLN A 233 -3.56 -1.39 5.70
N MET A 234 -4.35 -0.71 4.85
CA MET A 234 -4.51 0.74 4.92
C MET A 234 -5.25 1.13 6.20
N LEU A 235 -6.39 0.49 6.46
CA LEU A 235 -7.17 0.72 7.66
C LEU A 235 -6.38 0.33 8.91
N ALA A 236 -5.67 -0.80 8.89
CA ALA A 236 -4.81 -1.22 9.99
C ALA A 236 -3.73 -0.17 10.31
N LYS A 237 -3.09 0.40 9.28
CA LYS A 237 -2.13 1.50 9.46
C LYS A 237 -2.77 2.72 10.13
N ILE A 238 -3.94 3.16 9.66
CA ILE A 238 -4.66 4.31 10.25
C ILE A 238 -5.00 4.02 11.71
N CYS A 239 -5.49 2.81 12.01
CA CYS A 239 -5.85 2.39 13.36
C CYS A 239 -4.63 2.40 14.30
N SER A 240 -3.45 1.97 13.84
CA SER A 240 -2.26 1.96 14.68
C SER A 240 -1.84 3.36 15.16
N ASP A 241 -2.00 4.36 14.30
CA ASP A 241 -1.74 5.77 14.64
C ASP A 241 -2.78 6.32 15.64
N MET A 242 -4.02 5.83 15.58
CA MET A 242 -5.08 6.20 16.54
C MET A 242 -4.86 5.57 17.91
N GLY A 243 -4.22 4.40 17.96
CA GLY A 243 -3.88 3.70 19.20
C GLY A 243 -2.63 4.25 19.90
N LYS A 244 -1.90 5.21 19.31
CA LYS A 244 -0.67 5.75 19.90
C LYS A 244 -0.94 6.66 21.13
N PRO A 245 -0.05 6.65 22.14
CA PRO A 245 1.11 5.76 22.32
C PRO A 245 0.78 4.47 23.10
N ASN A 246 1.58 3.42 22.91
CA ASN A 246 1.48 2.12 23.58
C ASN A 246 0.04 1.60 23.75
N GLY A 247 -0.74 1.70 22.68
CA GLY A 247 -2.12 1.25 22.66
C GLY A 247 -2.45 0.54 21.36
N GLN A 248 -3.71 0.16 21.23
CA GLN A 248 -4.19 -0.47 20.00
C GLN A 248 -5.61 -0.03 19.68
N PHE A 249 -5.94 -0.05 18.39
CA PHE A 249 -7.28 0.25 17.91
C PHE A 249 -7.73 -0.84 16.93
N CYS A 250 -8.92 -1.39 17.17
CA CYS A 250 -9.53 -2.40 16.30
C CYS A 250 -10.71 -1.78 15.57
N LEU A 251 -10.64 -1.76 14.24
CA LEU A 251 -11.79 -1.44 13.40
C LEU A 251 -12.48 -2.74 13.01
N GLU A 252 -13.76 -2.83 13.37
CA GLU A 252 -14.62 -3.95 12.98
C GLU A 252 -14.72 -4.06 11.46
N SER A 253 -14.69 -5.29 10.94
CA SER A 253 -14.67 -5.58 9.51
C SER A 253 -16.02 -5.38 8.79
N THR A 254 -17.08 -5.01 9.52
CA THR A 254 -18.40 -4.78 8.93
C THR A 254 -18.42 -3.52 8.07
N ARG A 255 -19.19 -3.56 6.98
CA ARG A 255 -19.33 -2.45 6.03
C ARG A 255 -19.79 -1.17 6.74
N GLU A 256 -20.73 -1.31 7.67
CA GLU A 256 -21.33 -0.22 8.42
C GLU A 256 -20.29 0.46 9.33
N ALA A 257 -19.48 -0.32 10.05
CA ALA A 257 -18.41 0.20 10.89
C ALA A 257 -17.35 0.93 10.06
N ILE A 258 -16.92 0.35 8.94
CA ILE A 258 -15.94 0.97 8.03
C ILE A 258 -16.51 2.26 7.41
N ALA A 259 -17.75 2.23 6.90
CA ALA A 259 -18.37 3.41 6.30
C ALA A 259 -18.47 4.57 7.30
N LYS A 260 -18.90 4.28 8.54
CA LYS A 260 -18.96 5.26 9.63
C LYS A 260 -17.57 5.80 9.98
N PHE A 261 -16.58 4.92 10.10
CA PHE A 261 -15.19 5.30 10.38
C PHE A 261 -14.62 6.23 9.31
N MET A 262 -14.85 5.90 8.04
CA MET A 262 -14.31 6.67 6.91
C MET A 262 -15.03 8.00 6.73
N TYR A 263 -16.33 8.10 7.02
CA TYR A 263 -17.13 9.30 6.77
C TYR A 263 -16.50 10.57 7.39
N ASP A 264 -16.10 10.48 8.65
CA ASP A 264 -15.52 11.60 9.41
C ASP A 264 -13.98 11.68 9.33
N LEU A 265 -13.32 10.69 8.72
CA LEU A 265 -11.86 10.63 8.69
C LEU A 265 -11.29 11.77 7.84
N PRO A 266 -10.40 12.63 8.38
CA PRO A 266 -9.73 13.64 7.58
C PRO A 266 -8.89 13.00 6.46
N THR A 267 -8.96 13.53 5.24
CA THR A 267 -8.24 12.96 4.09
C THR A 267 -6.73 12.83 4.33
N ARG A 268 -6.16 13.74 5.12
CA ARG A 268 -4.74 13.74 5.50
C ARG A 268 -4.30 12.52 6.31
N LYS A 269 -5.24 11.81 6.96
CA LYS A 269 -4.98 10.57 7.71
C LYS A 269 -4.84 9.35 6.79
N ILE A 270 -5.30 9.44 5.55
CA ILE A 270 -5.10 8.37 4.56
C ILE A 270 -3.60 8.26 4.22
N PRO A 271 -2.99 7.08 4.37
CA PRO A 271 -1.62 6.86 3.94
C PRO A 271 -1.42 7.27 2.49
N ARG A 272 -0.31 7.96 2.20
CA ARG A 272 0.04 8.55 0.89
C ARG A 272 -0.72 9.84 0.50
N VAL A 273 -1.73 10.28 1.24
CA VAL A 273 -2.26 11.64 1.09
C VAL A 273 -1.31 12.62 1.80
N GLY A 274 -0.39 13.20 1.01
CA GLY A 274 0.57 14.20 1.46
C GLY A 274 -0.01 15.63 1.48
N ARG A 275 0.82 16.60 1.87
CA ARG A 275 0.43 18.02 1.95
C ARG A 275 -0.12 18.59 0.63
N VAL A 276 0.44 18.17 -0.51
CA VAL A 276 0.02 18.64 -1.83
C VAL A 276 -1.37 18.10 -2.18
N THR A 277 -1.55 16.78 -2.12
CA THR A 277 -2.86 16.14 -2.38
C THR A 277 -3.93 16.64 -1.41
N GLU A 278 -3.62 16.77 -0.12
CA GLU A 278 -4.53 17.35 0.88
C GLU A 278 -4.95 18.78 0.51
N ARG A 279 -4.01 19.62 0.06
CA ARG A 279 -4.31 20.98 -0.39
C ARG A 279 -5.26 20.96 -1.59
N ILE A 280 -4.97 20.19 -2.63
CA ILE A 280 -5.83 20.06 -3.82
C ILE A 280 -7.23 19.62 -3.41
N LEU A 281 -7.34 18.61 -2.53
CA LEU A 281 -8.62 18.13 -2.00
C LEU A 281 -9.38 19.24 -1.25
N LYS A 282 -8.69 20.03 -0.41
CA LYS A 282 -9.31 21.16 0.29
C LYS A 282 -9.82 22.23 -0.67
N GLU A 283 -9.07 22.58 -1.72
CA GLU A 283 -9.49 23.58 -2.72
C GLU A 283 -10.76 23.15 -3.46
N ILE A 284 -10.98 21.85 -3.68
CA ILE A 284 -12.22 21.35 -4.29
C ILE A 284 -13.37 21.14 -3.29
N GLY A 285 -13.17 21.44 -2.01
CA GLY A 285 -14.16 21.35 -0.94
C GLY A 285 -14.12 20.05 -0.11
N VAL A 286 -13.07 19.24 -0.23
CA VAL A 286 -12.95 17.94 0.44
C VAL A 286 -11.98 18.00 1.63
N GLY A 287 -12.53 18.01 2.84
CA GLY A 287 -11.78 17.89 4.10
C GLY A 287 -11.76 16.47 4.70
N THR A 288 -12.86 15.73 4.55
CA THR A 288 -13.00 14.33 5.03
C THR A 288 -13.25 13.35 3.89
N CYS A 289 -13.04 12.05 4.14
CA CYS A 289 -13.29 11.04 3.12
C CYS A 289 -14.78 10.93 2.74
N GLY A 290 -15.71 11.15 3.68
CA GLY A 290 -17.15 11.18 3.39
C GLY A 290 -17.56 12.31 2.44
N GLN A 291 -16.87 13.45 2.49
CA GLN A 291 -17.10 14.58 1.58
C GLN A 291 -16.61 14.30 0.15
N PHE A 292 -15.61 13.42 -0.02
CA PHE A 292 -15.00 13.16 -1.34
C PHE A 292 -16.03 12.66 -2.36
N LEU A 293 -16.95 11.79 -1.94
CA LEU A 293 -17.96 11.21 -2.83
C LEU A 293 -18.91 12.25 -3.46
N GLN A 294 -19.11 13.39 -2.79
CA GLN A 294 -19.94 14.49 -3.30
C GLN A 294 -19.18 15.37 -4.32
N HIS A 295 -17.86 15.21 -4.40
CA HIS A 295 -16.97 16.07 -5.19
C HIS A 295 -16.17 15.29 -6.24
N VAL A 296 -16.53 14.04 -6.55
CA VAL A 296 -15.82 13.16 -7.49
C VAL A 296 -15.61 13.81 -8.87
N PHE A 297 -16.61 14.50 -9.40
CA PHE A 297 -16.50 15.20 -10.69
C PHE A 297 -15.46 16.34 -10.67
N ARG A 298 -15.33 17.05 -9.54
CA ARG A 298 -14.27 18.05 -9.36
C ARG A 298 -12.90 17.38 -9.23
N ALA A 299 -12.84 16.26 -8.51
CA ALA A 299 -11.62 15.46 -8.36
C ALA A 299 -11.14 14.92 -9.72
N GLN A 300 -12.04 14.53 -10.62
CA GLN A 300 -11.68 14.05 -11.96
C GLN A 300 -10.95 15.10 -12.81
N ARG A 301 -11.22 16.40 -12.60
CA ARG A 301 -10.49 17.49 -13.26
C ARG A 301 -9.13 17.76 -12.61
N ALA A 302 -9.00 17.50 -11.32
CA ALA A 302 -7.82 17.82 -10.53
C ALA A 302 -6.77 16.68 -10.50
N PHE A 303 -7.18 15.45 -10.77
CA PHE A 303 -6.34 14.26 -10.64
C PHE A 303 -6.34 13.43 -11.91
N SER A 304 -5.20 12.80 -12.21
CA SER A 304 -5.12 11.81 -13.29
C SER A 304 -6.07 10.64 -13.05
N PRO A 305 -6.54 9.93 -14.10
CA PRO A 305 -7.45 8.79 -13.94
C PRO A 305 -6.96 7.74 -12.93
N ARG A 306 -5.64 7.48 -12.92
CA ARG A 306 -5.00 6.57 -11.96
C ARG A 306 -5.06 7.07 -10.52
N SER A 307 -4.84 8.37 -10.32
CA SER A 307 -4.92 8.98 -8.99
C SER A 307 -6.36 9.03 -8.49
N LEU A 308 -7.32 9.30 -9.39
CA LEU A 308 -8.74 9.29 -9.09
C LEU A 308 -9.23 7.89 -8.69
N ASP A 309 -8.91 6.85 -9.46
CA ASP A 309 -9.27 5.45 -9.12
C ASP A 309 -8.73 5.08 -7.74
N TRP A 310 -7.46 5.40 -7.48
CA TRP A 310 -6.87 5.16 -6.16
C TRP A 310 -7.60 5.93 -5.05
N LEU A 311 -7.86 7.23 -5.24
CA LEU A 311 -8.60 8.06 -4.28
C LEU A 311 -10.00 7.51 -4.02
N MET A 312 -10.75 7.14 -5.06
CA MET A 312 -12.09 6.57 -4.93
C MET A 312 -12.11 5.34 -4.02
N ARG A 313 -11.14 4.42 -4.19
CA ARG A 313 -11.03 3.21 -3.36
C ARG A 313 -10.69 3.55 -1.91
N VAL A 314 -9.64 4.33 -1.68
CA VAL A 314 -9.18 4.61 -0.32
C VAL A 314 -10.16 5.45 0.49
N MET A 315 -10.91 6.35 -0.16
CA MET A 315 -11.89 7.22 0.53
C MET A 315 -13.11 6.45 1.06
N VAL A 316 -13.40 5.27 0.50
CA VAL A 316 -14.45 4.37 1.01
C VAL A 316 -13.89 3.22 1.86
N GLY A 317 -12.61 3.28 2.23
CA GLY A 317 -11.98 2.28 3.09
C GLY A 317 -11.48 1.03 2.36
N ILE A 318 -11.51 1.01 1.02
CA ILE A 318 -10.99 -0.10 0.22
C ILE A 318 -9.48 0.07 0.08
N GLY A 319 -8.74 -0.74 0.84
CA GLY A 319 -7.30 -0.88 0.77
C GLY A 319 -6.87 -2.22 0.18
N ARG A 320 -5.57 -2.51 0.27
CA ARG A 320 -5.02 -3.83 -0.07
C ARG A 320 -5.41 -4.84 1.01
N SER A 321 -6.23 -5.83 0.64
CA SER A 321 -6.62 -6.95 1.51
C SER A 321 -5.70 -8.17 1.35
N LYS A 322 -4.97 -8.28 0.23
CA LYS A 322 -4.00 -9.35 -0.04
C LYS A 322 -2.60 -8.75 -0.21
N ARG A 323 -1.57 -9.53 0.14
CA ARG A 323 -0.19 -9.22 -0.27
C ARG A 323 -0.10 -9.13 -1.78
N SER A 324 0.54 -8.07 -2.24
CA SER A 324 1.11 -8.02 -3.58
C SER A 324 2.46 -8.74 -3.59
N GLU A 325 2.94 -9.12 -4.77
CA GLU A 325 4.32 -9.59 -4.93
C GLU A 325 5.32 -8.57 -4.36
N THR A 326 4.98 -7.27 -4.39
CA THR A 326 5.82 -6.19 -3.86
C THR A 326 5.90 -6.13 -2.33
N ASP A 327 5.04 -6.84 -1.62
CA ASP A 327 4.98 -6.83 -0.15
C ASP A 327 5.88 -7.90 0.48
N LEU A 328 6.47 -8.77 -0.34
CA LEU A 328 7.47 -9.75 0.09
C LEU A 328 8.81 -9.06 0.38
N GLU A 329 9.46 -9.43 1.49
CA GLU A 329 10.71 -8.83 2.00
C GLU A 329 11.89 -8.89 0.98
N PHE A 330 11.72 -9.60 -0.14
CA PHE A 330 12.76 -9.92 -1.12
C PHE A 330 12.54 -9.35 -2.52
N GLN A 331 11.86 -8.21 -2.66
CA GLN A 331 11.88 -7.52 -3.95
C GLN A 331 13.33 -7.11 -4.30
N PRO A 332 13.80 -7.39 -5.53
CA PRO A 332 15.12 -6.96 -5.94
C PRO A 332 15.19 -5.43 -5.86
N ARG A 333 16.22 -4.95 -5.17
CA ARG A 333 16.48 -3.52 -5.02
C ARG A 333 16.59 -2.87 -6.40
N LYS A 334 15.84 -1.79 -6.65
CA LYS A 334 15.83 -1.09 -7.95
C LYS A 334 16.97 -0.07 -8.11
N SER A 335 17.45 0.50 -7.02
CA SER A 335 18.58 1.44 -7.03
C SER A 335 19.29 1.53 -5.69
N VAL A 336 20.56 1.93 -5.72
CA VAL A 336 21.38 2.33 -4.55
C VAL A 336 21.81 3.78 -4.76
N SER A 337 21.72 4.62 -3.72
CA SER A 337 22.12 6.01 -3.82
C SER A 337 22.76 6.52 -2.55
N VAL A 338 23.69 7.46 -2.72
CA VAL A 338 24.32 8.21 -1.64
C VAL A 338 24.22 9.69 -1.95
N SER A 339 23.81 10.47 -0.96
CA SER A 339 23.83 11.93 -1.04
C SER A 339 24.38 12.56 0.23
N ARG A 340 25.00 13.73 0.08
CA ARG A 340 25.55 14.51 1.18
C ARG A 340 25.19 15.98 1.02
N THR A 341 24.65 16.56 2.08
CA THR A 341 24.52 18.02 2.23
C THR A 341 25.83 18.55 2.84
N PHE A 342 26.36 19.64 2.32
CA PHE A 342 27.63 20.23 2.74
C PHE A 342 27.55 21.76 2.76
N ARG A 343 28.56 22.42 3.35
CA ARG A 343 28.73 23.88 3.24
C ARG A 343 28.92 24.23 1.76
N SER A 344 28.30 25.32 1.31
CA SER A 344 28.19 25.62 -0.12
C SER A 344 29.52 25.59 -0.86
N LEU A 345 29.56 24.91 -2.01
CA LEU A 345 30.72 24.80 -2.91
C LEU A 345 30.38 25.42 -4.27
N LYS A 346 31.36 26.10 -4.87
CA LYS A 346 31.19 26.78 -6.17
C LYS A 346 32.32 26.48 -7.16
N HIS A 347 33.53 26.24 -6.67
CA HIS A 347 34.67 26.00 -7.55
C HIS A 347 34.64 24.57 -8.10
N SER A 348 35.01 24.42 -9.37
CA SER A 348 34.98 23.14 -10.07
C SER A 348 35.84 22.09 -9.36
N VAL A 349 37.04 22.45 -8.90
CA VAL A 349 37.95 21.55 -8.18
C VAL A 349 37.28 20.96 -6.93
N ASP A 350 36.60 21.79 -6.13
CA ASP A 350 35.90 21.34 -4.92
C ASP A 350 34.71 20.44 -5.24
N LEU A 351 33.94 20.80 -6.27
CA LEU A 351 32.76 20.03 -6.71
C LEU A 351 33.16 18.67 -7.28
N GLU A 352 34.20 18.63 -8.12
CA GLU A 352 34.75 17.38 -8.64
C GLU A 352 35.40 16.53 -7.53
N GLY A 353 36.03 17.16 -6.52
CA GLY A 353 36.53 16.47 -5.33
C GLY A 353 35.40 15.83 -4.52
N LYS A 354 34.33 16.58 -4.27
CA LYS A 354 33.14 16.08 -3.57
C LYS A 354 32.43 14.96 -4.33
N LEU A 355 32.41 15.02 -5.67
CA LEU A 355 31.86 13.95 -6.49
C LEU A 355 32.62 12.63 -6.31
N ARG A 356 33.96 12.69 -6.27
CA ARG A 356 34.81 11.51 -6.02
C ARG A 356 34.56 10.90 -4.65
N GLU A 357 34.43 11.75 -3.62
CA GLU A 357 34.07 11.32 -2.27
C GLU A 357 32.73 10.58 -2.24
N ILE A 358 31.69 11.13 -2.88
CA ILE A 358 30.37 10.50 -2.94
C ILE A 358 30.40 9.20 -3.77
N ALA A 359 31.18 9.14 -4.84
CA ALA A 359 31.35 7.94 -5.64
C ALA A 359 32.00 6.81 -4.83
N ALA A 360 33.02 7.11 -4.02
CA ALA A 360 33.64 6.14 -3.12
C ALA A 360 32.63 5.59 -2.10
N MET A 361 31.83 6.47 -1.47
CA MET A 361 30.76 6.05 -0.55
C MET A 361 29.70 5.19 -1.24
N LEU A 362 29.32 5.54 -2.48
CA LEU A 362 28.34 4.76 -3.24
C LEU A 362 28.86 3.34 -3.50
N VAL A 363 30.13 3.20 -3.90
CA VAL A 363 30.75 1.88 -4.12
C VAL A 363 30.85 1.07 -2.83
N GLU A 364 31.16 1.74 -1.70
CA GLU A 364 31.12 1.10 -0.38
C GLU A 364 29.71 0.56 -0.06
N ASP A 365 28.65 1.31 -0.37
CA ASP A 365 27.25 0.88 -0.16
C ASP A 365 26.79 -0.21 -1.14
N LEU A 366 27.39 -0.28 -2.35
CA LEU A 366 27.18 -1.41 -3.27
C LEU A 366 27.72 -2.72 -2.67
N ARG A 367 28.81 -2.67 -1.88
CA ARG A 367 29.45 -3.82 -1.21
C ARG A 367 29.74 -5.01 -2.14
N GLY A 368 29.98 -4.76 -3.43
CA GLY A 368 30.12 -5.80 -4.46
C GLY A 368 28.82 -6.54 -4.81
N LYS A 369 27.72 -6.30 -4.09
CA LYS A 369 26.45 -7.03 -4.25
C LYS A 369 25.68 -6.63 -5.51
N TYR A 370 25.92 -5.42 -5.99
CA TYR A 370 25.16 -4.83 -7.08
C TYR A 370 26.08 -4.13 -8.07
N LYS A 371 25.75 -4.31 -9.35
CA LYS A 371 26.24 -3.54 -10.49
C LYS A 371 25.06 -2.88 -11.18
N GLY A 372 25.25 -1.74 -11.87
CA GLY A 372 24.12 -1.01 -12.47
C GLY A 372 24.48 -0.33 -13.78
N LYS A 373 23.46 -0.01 -14.59
CA LYS A 373 23.67 0.59 -15.93
C LYS A 373 23.43 2.09 -15.95
N THR A 374 22.62 2.60 -15.04
CA THR A 374 22.17 3.99 -15.08
C THR A 374 22.72 4.75 -13.88
N LEU A 375 23.58 5.73 -14.14
CA LEU A 375 24.06 6.66 -13.11
C LEU A 375 23.25 7.96 -13.19
N THR A 376 22.67 8.37 -12.07
CA THR A 376 22.01 9.67 -11.90
C THR A 376 22.82 10.53 -10.94
N LEU A 377 23.23 11.71 -11.39
CA LEU A 377 23.73 12.80 -10.56
C LEU A 377 22.54 13.65 -10.10
N VAL A 378 22.43 13.88 -8.79
CA VAL A 378 21.46 14.79 -8.19
C VAL A 378 22.22 15.90 -7.47
N VAL A 379 21.91 17.16 -7.78
CA VAL A 379 22.51 18.32 -7.15
C VAL A 379 21.42 19.22 -6.58
N LYS A 380 21.73 19.93 -5.49
CA LYS A 380 20.87 20.99 -4.94
C LYS A 380 21.66 22.29 -4.87
N SER A 381 21.10 23.35 -5.44
CA SER A 381 21.67 24.70 -5.34
C SER A 381 21.55 25.27 -3.93
N VAL A 382 22.26 26.37 -3.65
CA VAL A 382 22.12 27.11 -2.37
C VAL A 382 20.68 27.56 -2.11
N ASP A 383 19.92 27.87 -3.16
CA ASP A 383 18.50 28.25 -3.16
C ASP A 383 17.55 27.04 -3.09
N PHE A 384 18.07 25.86 -2.77
CA PHE A 384 17.32 24.61 -2.60
C PHE A 384 16.68 24.01 -3.87
N LYS A 385 16.90 24.60 -5.06
CA LYS A 385 16.50 24.00 -6.34
C LYS A 385 17.24 22.69 -6.56
N VAL A 386 16.50 21.62 -6.83
CA VAL A 386 17.04 20.29 -7.13
C VAL A 386 17.11 20.10 -8.63
N THR A 387 18.25 19.66 -9.13
CA THR A 387 18.44 19.30 -10.53
C THR A 387 19.07 17.92 -10.60
N SER A 388 18.61 17.10 -11.53
CA SER A 388 19.22 15.79 -11.82
C SER A 388 19.60 15.63 -13.28
N ARG A 389 20.66 14.86 -13.52
CA ARG A 389 21.06 14.38 -14.84
C ARG A 389 21.40 12.90 -14.73
N SER A 390 21.05 12.12 -15.74
CA SER A 390 21.30 10.68 -15.76
C SER A 390 21.88 10.22 -17.08
N MET A 391 22.67 9.15 -17.03
CA MET A 391 23.19 8.48 -18.21
C MET A 391 23.10 6.97 -18.01
N SER A 392 22.54 6.28 -19.01
CA SER A 392 22.48 4.82 -19.08
C SER A 392 23.58 4.30 -20.00
N LEU A 393 24.32 3.30 -19.54
CA LEU A 393 25.40 2.66 -20.26
C LEU A 393 24.97 1.28 -20.80
N PRO A 394 25.58 0.80 -21.90
CA PRO A 394 25.30 -0.53 -22.44
C PRO A 394 25.88 -1.66 -21.58
N HIS A 395 26.86 -1.36 -20.73
CA HIS A 395 27.48 -2.28 -19.78
C HIS A 395 27.20 -1.84 -18.34
N PHE A 396 27.35 -2.77 -17.40
CA PHE A 396 27.26 -2.47 -15.98
C PHE A 396 28.52 -1.73 -15.50
N ILE A 397 28.33 -0.83 -14.55
CA ILE A 397 29.40 -0.15 -13.81
C ILE A 397 29.24 -0.40 -12.32
N TRP A 398 30.36 -0.49 -11.61
CA TRP A 398 30.40 -0.71 -10.16
C TRP A 398 31.70 -0.22 -9.52
N ARG A 399 32.71 0.15 -10.31
CA ARG A 399 33.96 0.69 -9.79
C ARG A 399 33.89 2.20 -9.59
N VAL A 400 34.69 2.69 -8.64
CA VAL A 400 34.79 4.13 -8.35
C VAL A 400 35.21 4.91 -9.59
N ASP A 401 36.23 4.45 -10.32
CA ASP A 401 36.75 5.17 -11.50
C ASP A 401 35.68 5.36 -12.60
N GLU A 402 34.89 4.31 -12.87
CA GLU A 402 33.81 4.35 -13.87
C GLU A 402 32.71 5.33 -13.46
N ILE A 403 32.27 5.22 -12.19
CA ILE A 403 31.23 6.10 -11.62
C ILE A 403 31.72 7.56 -11.60
N VAL A 404 32.99 7.79 -11.27
CA VAL A 404 33.59 9.13 -11.28
C VAL A 404 33.64 9.68 -12.71
N GLN A 405 34.09 8.88 -13.69
CA GLN A 405 34.16 9.33 -15.08
C GLN A 405 32.79 9.78 -15.60
N VAL A 406 31.76 8.94 -15.40
CA VAL A 406 30.38 9.27 -15.80
C VAL A 406 29.84 10.45 -14.99
N GLY A 407 30.06 10.46 -13.67
CA GLY A 407 29.60 11.52 -12.79
C GLY A 407 30.20 12.89 -13.14
N LEU A 408 31.50 12.95 -13.47
CA LEU A 408 32.15 14.17 -13.93
C LEU A 408 31.59 14.66 -15.26
N HIS A 409 31.28 13.75 -16.19
CA HIS A 409 30.61 14.10 -17.44
C HIS A 409 29.25 14.76 -17.17
N LEU A 410 28.43 14.16 -16.31
CA LEU A 410 27.12 14.71 -15.91
C LEU A 410 27.24 16.04 -15.16
N LEU A 411 28.22 16.17 -14.27
CA LEU A 411 28.45 17.38 -13.47
C LEU A 411 28.84 18.57 -14.35
N ARG A 412 29.71 18.36 -15.34
CA ARG A 412 30.23 19.42 -16.23
C ARG A 412 29.15 20.02 -17.13
N GLN A 413 28.15 19.23 -17.52
CA GLN A 413 26.99 19.73 -18.28
C GLN A 413 26.14 20.73 -17.51
N LEU A 414 26.28 20.78 -16.18
CA LEU A 414 25.50 21.64 -15.31
C LEU A 414 26.24 22.93 -14.92
N TYR A 415 27.52 23.10 -15.31
CA TYR A 415 28.27 24.30 -14.97
C TYR A 415 27.74 25.57 -15.66
N PRO A 416 27.85 26.74 -14.99
CA PRO A 416 28.41 26.98 -13.65
C PRO A 416 27.44 26.61 -12.51
N LEU A 417 27.97 26.20 -11.34
CA LEU A 417 27.18 25.71 -10.20
C LEU A 417 27.57 26.35 -8.88
N HIS A 418 26.59 26.53 -7.99
CA HIS A 418 26.78 26.84 -6.57
C HIS A 418 25.89 25.92 -5.74
N LEU A 419 26.49 24.86 -5.18
CA LEU A 419 25.77 23.71 -4.62
C LEU A 419 25.88 23.62 -3.11
N ARG A 420 24.87 23.02 -2.49
CA ARG A 420 24.83 22.62 -1.07
C ARG A 420 24.60 21.13 -0.86
N LEU A 421 24.22 20.40 -1.90
CA LEU A 421 24.03 18.94 -1.87
C LEU A 421 24.47 18.37 -3.21
N MET A 422 25.10 17.21 -3.13
CA MET A 422 25.38 16.35 -4.28
C MET A 422 25.05 14.91 -3.88
N GLY A 423 24.57 14.14 -4.84
CA GLY A 423 24.30 12.72 -4.69
C GLY A 423 24.45 11.98 -5.99
N LEU A 424 24.80 10.70 -5.87
CA LEU A 424 24.88 9.76 -6.98
C LEU A 424 23.91 8.61 -6.69
N ARG A 425 23.14 8.22 -7.70
CA ARG A 425 22.25 7.05 -7.68
C ARG A 425 22.63 6.12 -8.82
N LEU A 426 22.80 4.85 -8.50
CA LEU A 426 22.96 3.78 -9.48
C LEU A 426 21.64 2.99 -9.54
N SER A 427 21.07 2.84 -10.73
CA SER A 427 19.85 2.06 -10.99
C SER A 427 20.04 1.08 -12.16
N SER A 428 18.98 0.37 -12.53
CA SER A 428 19.05 -0.74 -13.49
C SER A 428 20.03 -1.81 -12.99
N LEU A 429 19.80 -2.23 -11.73
CA LEU A 429 20.72 -3.07 -10.98
C LEU A 429 20.65 -4.53 -11.44
N ALA A 430 21.78 -5.22 -11.36
CA ALA A 430 21.91 -6.66 -11.48
C ALA A 430 22.73 -7.21 -10.30
N GLY A 431 22.47 -8.46 -9.93
CA GLY A 431 23.28 -9.17 -8.94
C GLY A 431 24.67 -9.51 -9.46
N GLU A 432 25.54 -9.98 -8.56
CA GLU A 432 26.92 -10.39 -8.89
C GLU A 432 26.94 -11.48 -9.99
N ASP A 433 26.06 -12.48 -9.86
CA ASP A 433 25.92 -13.64 -10.77
C ASP A 433 25.05 -13.39 -12.03
N ASP A 434 24.42 -12.20 -12.15
CA ASP A 434 23.63 -11.86 -13.32
C ASP A 434 24.53 -11.32 -14.44
N ASP A 435 25.31 -12.20 -15.05
CA ASP A 435 26.04 -11.99 -16.31
C ASP A 435 25.27 -12.56 -17.51
N LYS A 436 23.92 -12.52 -17.46
CA LYS A 436 23.13 -12.86 -18.65
C LYS A 436 23.35 -11.77 -19.70
N PRO A 437 23.90 -12.10 -20.90
CA PRO A 437 23.96 -11.14 -21.98
C PRO A 437 22.54 -10.66 -22.28
N LEU A 438 22.37 -9.34 -22.40
CA LEU A 438 21.09 -8.77 -22.82
C LEU A 438 20.73 -9.37 -24.19
N GLN A 439 19.69 -10.19 -24.24
CA GLN A 439 19.03 -10.47 -25.51
C GLN A 439 18.43 -9.14 -25.99
N GLN A 440 18.94 -8.64 -27.11
CA GLN A 440 18.36 -7.49 -27.79
C GLN A 440 16.94 -7.87 -28.21
N THR A 441 15.94 -7.33 -27.50
CA THR A 441 14.55 -7.41 -27.91
C THR A 441 14.42 -6.75 -29.28
N THR A 442 14.05 -7.51 -30.30
CA THR A 442 13.89 -7.00 -31.67
C THR A 442 12.82 -5.91 -31.69
N ILE A 443 12.93 -4.98 -32.65
CA ILE A 443 11.90 -3.95 -32.91
C ILE A 443 10.51 -4.58 -33.06
N GLU A 444 10.43 -5.80 -33.61
CA GLU A 444 9.20 -6.58 -33.72
C GLU A 444 8.58 -6.92 -32.37
N SER A 445 9.38 -7.28 -31.36
CA SER A 445 8.88 -7.57 -30.00
C SER A 445 8.32 -6.33 -29.29
N PHE A 446 8.81 -5.14 -29.65
CA PHE A 446 8.32 -3.85 -29.15
C PHE A 446 6.93 -3.54 -29.74
N PHE A 447 6.75 -3.71 -31.07
CA PHE A 447 5.46 -3.49 -31.73
C PHE A 447 4.42 -4.58 -31.43
N SER A 448 4.86 -5.81 -31.13
CA SER A 448 3.96 -6.91 -30.75
C SER A 448 3.25 -6.67 -29.42
N LYS A 449 3.84 -5.90 -28.50
CA LYS A 449 3.22 -5.53 -27.23
C LYS A 449 2.22 -4.38 -27.35
N GLY A 450 2.25 -3.61 -28.44
CA GLY A 450 1.40 -2.44 -28.66
C GLY A 450 0.16 -2.68 -29.53
N ALA A 451 0.04 -3.83 -30.19
CA ALA A 451 -1.00 -4.08 -31.18
C ALA A 451 -1.84 -5.33 -30.85
N LEU A 452 -2.82 -5.19 -29.94
CA LEU A 452 -4.19 -5.70 -30.08
C LEU A 452 -5.03 -5.32 -28.84
N HIS A 453 -5.70 -4.17 -28.88
CA HIS A 453 -6.91 -3.93 -28.10
C HIS A 453 -8.06 -3.66 -29.07
N THR A 454 -8.46 -4.70 -29.81
CA THR A 454 -9.78 -4.72 -30.44
C THR A 454 -10.77 -5.14 -29.36
N VAL A 455 -11.56 -4.18 -28.87
CA VAL A 455 -12.55 -4.41 -27.81
C VAL A 455 -13.72 -5.22 -28.39
N THR A 456 -13.84 -6.49 -27.99
CA THR A 456 -15.09 -7.26 -28.09
C THR A 456 -15.76 -7.33 -26.72
N ALA A 457 -17.09 -7.43 -26.71
CA ALA A 457 -17.96 -7.31 -25.54
C ALA A 457 -17.69 -8.32 -24.40
N SER A 458 -16.79 -9.30 -24.60
CA SER A 458 -16.32 -10.22 -23.56
C SER A 458 -15.32 -9.61 -22.56
N ASN A 459 -14.73 -8.44 -22.86
CA ASN A 459 -13.63 -7.87 -22.07
C ASN A 459 -14.06 -6.90 -20.95
N LEU A 460 -15.35 -6.74 -20.68
CA LEU A 460 -15.83 -5.84 -19.61
C LEU A 460 -15.50 -6.39 -18.20
N ASN A 461 -15.33 -7.70 -18.04
CA ASN A 461 -14.94 -8.30 -16.75
C ASN A 461 -13.42 -8.42 -16.54
N ASP A 462 -12.60 -8.27 -17.59
CA ASP A 462 -11.13 -8.32 -17.50
C ASP A 462 -10.52 -7.00 -16.99
N ALA A 463 -11.21 -5.87 -17.15
CA ALA A 463 -10.73 -4.57 -16.67
C ALA A 463 -10.66 -4.46 -15.13
N CYS A 464 -11.37 -5.34 -14.39
CA CYS A 464 -11.40 -5.29 -12.92
C CYS A 464 -10.33 -6.14 -12.23
N LEU A 465 -9.58 -7.00 -12.94
CA LEU A 465 -8.72 -7.99 -12.28
C LEU A 465 -7.25 -8.04 -12.75
N GLU A 466 -6.86 -7.36 -13.83
CA GLU A 466 -5.47 -7.43 -14.34
C GLU A 466 -4.68 -6.11 -14.33
N TYR A 467 -5.20 -5.02 -13.75
CA TYR A 467 -4.42 -3.77 -13.57
C TYR A 467 -3.68 -3.68 -12.23
N ASN A 468 -3.03 -4.77 -11.81
CA ASN A 468 -2.17 -4.80 -10.62
C ASN A 468 -0.70 -5.12 -10.95
N ASN A 469 -0.20 -4.63 -12.08
CA ASN A 469 1.24 -4.64 -12.36
C ASN A 469 1.83 -3.21 -12.29
N PRO A 470 2.60 -2.84 -11.25
CA PRO A 470 3.22 -1.51 -11.13
C PRO A 470 4.54 -1.37 -11.91
N GLN A 471 4.94 -2.33 -12.74
CA GLN A 471 6.35 -2.49 -13.12
C GLN A 471 6.88 -1.56 -14.23
N GLU A 472 6.09 -0.70 -14.86
CA GLU A 472 6.58 0.24 -15.89
C GLU A 472 6.56 1.73 -15.51
N ALA A 473 6.26 2.10 -14.25
CA ALA A 473 6.14 3.50 -13.85
C ALA A 473 7.02 3.90 -12.65
N ALA A 474 8.25 3.37 -12.58
CA ALA A 474 9.20 3.71 -11.51
C ALA A 474 10.45 4.48 -11.99
N ASP A 475 10.48 4.93 -13.25
CA ASP A 475 11.53 5.82 -13.76
C ASP A 475 11.09 7.27 -14.03
N ASP A 476 9.84 7.62 -13.72
CA ASP A 476 9.41 9.02 -13.70
C ASP A 476 9.48 9.59 -12.30
N ASN A 477 10.71 9.80 -11.84
CA ASN A 477 11.01 10.85 -10.88
C ASN A 477 10.82 12.20 -11.59
N VAL A 478 9.58 12.59 -11.88
CA VAL A 478 9.28 13.98 -12.23
C VAL A 478 9.41 14.78 -10.94
N SER A 479 10.64 15.23 -10.73
CA SER A 479 10.91 16.55 -10.17
C SER A 479 9.78 17.48 -10.59
N LEU A 480 9.01 18.00 -9.62
CA LEU A 480 8.31 19.27 -9.79
C LEU A 480 9.38 20.35 -9.95
N ALA A 481 9.95 20.41 -11.16
CA ALA A 481 10.68 21.55 -11.66
C ALA A 481 9.69 22.30 -12.53
N ASP A 482 9.32 23.49 -12.07
CA ASP A 482 9.02 24.68 -12.87
C ASP A 482 8.47 24.42 -14.28
N ASP A 483 7.21 24.00 -14.38
CA ASP A 483 6.39 24.28 -15.56
C ASP A 483 5.19 25.11 -15.09
N GLU A 484 5.30 26.42 -15.30
CA GLU A 484 4.16 27.34 -15.27
C GLU A 484 3.24 26.99 -16.44
N ASP A 485 2.32 26.05 -16.25
CA ASP A 485 1.11 25.96 -17.05
C ASP A 485 -0.10 25.90 -16.12
N ILE A 486 -0.42 27.07 -15.54
CA ILE A 486 -1.79 27.36 -15.16
C ILE A 486 -2.56 27.44 -16.48
N VAL A 487 -3.30 26.38 -16.83
CA VAL A 487 -4.26 26.43 -17.92
C VAL A 487 -5.26 27.53 -17.57
N ALA A 488 -5.18 28.66 -18.28
CA ALA A 488 -6.17 29.71 -18.20
C ALA A 488 -7.53 29.12 -18.56
N LEU A 489 -8.52 29.37 -17.70
CA LEU A 489 -9.89 28.95 -17.87
C LEU A 489 -10.54 29.82 -18.94
N ASP A 490 -10.80 29.26 -20.12
CA ASP A 490 -11.88 29.74 -20.99
C ASP A 490 -13.09 28.83 -20.76
N ASP A 491 -14.13 29.41 -20.17
CA ASP A 491 -15.45 28.79 -20.04
C ASP A 491 -16.13 28.79 -21.42
N ASP A 492 -16.24 27.62 -22.07
CA ASP A 492 -17.17 27.42 -23.17
C ASP A 492 -18.47 26.76 -22.63
N PRO A 493 -19.60 27.50 -22.57
CA PRO A 493 -20.86 27.01 -22.00
C PRO A 493 -21.58 25.96 -22.84
N GLN A 494 -21.14 25.64 -24.06
CA GLN A 494 -21.94 24.84 -25.00
C GLN A 494 -21.66 23.32 -25.00
N LEU A 495 -20.64 22.84 -24.31
CA LEU A 495 -20.23 21.42 -24.37
C LEU A 495 -20.80 20.52 -23.25
N VAL A 496 -21.60 21.06 -22.33
CA VAL A 496 -22.08 20.31 -21.14
C VAL A 496 -23.47 19.67 -21.34
N GLU A 497 -24.22 20.02 -22.40
CA GLU A 497 -25.63 19.61 -22.51
C GLU A 497 -25.92 18.25 -23.18
N GLN A 498 -24.93 17.53 -23.75
CA GLN A 498 -25.26 16.36 -24.58
C GLN A 498 -25.06 14.95 -23.99
N ASN A 499 -24.59 14.79 -22.74
CA ASN A 499 -24.30 13.45 -22.21
C ASN A 499 -24.99 13.11 -20.88
N PHE A 500 -26.27 13.47 -20.70
CA PHE A 500 -27.06 12.96 -19.57
C PHE A 500 -28.50 12.61 -19.95
N SER A 501 -28.72 11.32 -20.24
CA SER A 501 -30.02 10.67 -20.05
C SER A 501 -29.80 9.21 -19.69
N LEU A 502 -30.60 8.72 -18.74
CA LEU A 502 -30.66 7.36 -18.15
C LEU A 502 -29.62 7.09 -17.05
N ALA A 503 -29.93 6.64 -15.84
CA ALA A 503 -31.19 6.26 -15.20
C ALA A 503 -30.92 6.15 -13.67
N VAL A 504 -31.97 6.24 -12.85
CA VAL A 504 -32.38 5.23 -11.84
C VAL A 504 -33.50 5.84 -10.99
N ALA A 505 -34.67 5.20 -11.05
CA ALA A 505 -35.80 5.42 -10.16
C ALA A 505 -35.77 4.39 -9.02
N GLY A 506 -36.17 4.80 -7.82
CA GLY A 506 -36.42 3.93 -6.66
C GLY A 506 -37.12 4.73 -5.54
N PRO A 507 -37.96 4.08 -4.69
CA PRO A 507 -39.25 4.64 -4.29
C PRO A 507 -39.28 5.43 -2.98
N GLU A 508 -40.36 6.21 -2.84
CA GLU A 508 -40.64 7.21 -1.81
C GLU A 508 -41.06 6.65 -0.42
N SER A 509 -40.97 7.57 0.56
CA SER A 509 -41.80 7.80 1.77
C SER A 509 -41.03 7.67 3.10
N HIS A 510 -41.11 8.55 4.11
CA HIS A 510 -42.12 9.55 4.49
C HIS A 510 -41.51 10.80 5.22
N ALA A 511 -42.07 11.96 4.86
CA ALA A 511 -42.44 13.17 5.64
C ALA A 511 -41.51 13.77 6.72
N GLY A 512 -41.10 15.04 6.50
CA GLY A 512 -40.72 15.93 7.60
C GLY A 512 -39.99 17.24 7.28
N ASN A 513 -39.49 17.45 6.07
CA ASN A 513 -38.91 18.74 5.65
C ASN A 513 -39.03 18.85 4.11
N ARG A 514 -39.74 19.86 3.59
CA ARG A 514 -39.79 20.11 2.14
C ARG A 514 -38.40 20.60 1.69
N PRO A 515 -37.69 19.89 0.80
CA PRO A 515 -36.56 20.47 0.09
C PRO A 515 -37.13 21.42 -0.96
N VAL A 516 -36.65 22.66 -0.98
CA VAL A 516 -36.94 23.60 -2.08
C VAL A 516 -36.40 22.96 -3.36
N THR A 517 -37.27 22.69 -4.34
CA THR A 517 -36.84 22.08 -5.59
C THR A 517 -36.24 23.14 -6.52
N PHE A 518 -35.35 22.72 -7.43
CA PHE A 518 -34.74 23.60 -8.43
C PHE A 518 -35.79 24.31 -9.33
N ALA A 519 -36.99 23.74 -9.46
CA ALA A 519 -38.13 24.35 -10.14
C ALA A 519 -38.68 25.58 -9.39
N ASP A 520 -38.68 25.56 -8.05
CA ASP A 520 -39.13 26.70 -7.22
C ASP A 520 -38.11 27.86 -7.24
N ALA A 521 -36.82 27.54 -7.37
CA ALA A 521 -35.75 28.53 -7.51
C ALA A 521 -35.74 29.22 -8.89
N LEU A 522 -36.21 28.54 -9.94
CA LEU A 522 -36.30 29.07 -11.30
C LEU A 522 -37.45 30.08 -11.48
N PHE A 523 -38.56 29.94 -10.75
CA PHE A 523 -39.71 30.86 -10.87
C PHE A 523 -39.46 32.25 -10.21
N GLN A 524 -38.49 32.38 -9.31
CA GLN A 524 -38.19 33.65 -8.64
C GLN A 524 -37.19 34.55 -9.39
N ARG A 525 -36.64 34.12 -10.55
CA ARG A 525 -35.71 34.92 -11.37
C ARG A 525 -36.35 35.65 -12.57
N GLY A 526 -37.69 35.73 -12.61
CA GLY A 526 -38.45 36.27 -13.75
C GLY A 526 -39.06 37.67 -13.59
N ARG A 527 -38.65 38.52 -12.63
CA ARG A 527 -39.16 39.89 -12.53
C ARG A 527 -38.03 40.93 -12.56
N LYS A 528 -37.90 41.64 -13.69
CA LYS A 528 -37.14 42.89 -13.79
C LYS A 528 -37.78 43.96 -12.90
N PRO A 529 -37.05 44.66 -12.02
CA PRO A 529 -37.52 45.90 -11.44
C PRO A 529 -37.42 47.00 -12.51
N SER A 530 -38.54 47.70 -12.76
CA SER A 530 -38.57 48.92 -13.57
C SER A 530 -37.85 50.04 -12.83
N LEU A 531 -36.89 50.69 -13.50
CA LEU A 531 -36.39 52.01 -13.12
C LEU A 531 -37.55 53.02 -13.16
N ASN A 532 -37.74 53.77 -12.08
CA ASN A 532 -38.51 55.01 -12.12
C ASN A 532 -37.63 56.14 -11.55
N PRO A 533 -37.54 57.31 -12.22
CA PRO A 533 -36.65 58.39 -11.84
C PRO A 533 -37.35 59.37 -10.91
N ARG A 534 -36.70 59.72 -9.81
CA ARG A 534 -36.64 61.07 -9.21
C ARG A 534 -35.71 61.07 -8.00
#